data_AF-A0A6N6RYD7-F1
#
_entry.id   AF-A0A6N6RYD7-F1
#
_cell.length_a   1.000
_cell.length_b   1.000
_cell.length_c   1.000
_cell.angle_alpha   90.00
_cell.angle_beta   90.00
_cell.angle_gamma   90.00
#
_symmetry.space_group_name_H-M   'P 1'
#
loop_
_entity.id
_entity.type
_entity.pdbx_description
1 polymer ?
#
loop_
_entity_poly.entity_id
_entity_poly.type
_entity_poly.pdbx_seq_one_letter_code
_entity_poly.pdbx_strand_id
1 'polypeptide(L)'
;EFFFVDGSGGGDTTATNKAVTDWLDIMTGQPPFDAFFAALPILGVDGSLGFVTDFEQDPTLAGAKGQVHAKTGTFAAGDESGLLIKGQAFGGYIDTKSGRRLVYQLVVNNVPITDFNQLLDIFQDEGTISAILWRDN
;
A
#
# COMPACT_ATOMS: atom_id res chain seq x y z
N GLU A 1 -13.84 -14.58 -2.87
CA GLU A 1 -12.70 -13.90 -2.22
C GLU A 1 -12.01 -12.93 -3.15
N PHE A 2 -11.96 -13.20 -4.46
CA PHE A 2 -11.46 -12.27 -5.47
C PHE A 2 -12.22 -12.43 -6.80
N PHE A 3 -12.18 -11.39 -7.62
CA PHE A 3 -12.62 -11.36 -9.01
C PHE A 3 -11.66 -10.44 -9.78
N PHE A 4 -11.04 -10.97 -10.85
CA PHE A 4 -10.07 -10.22 -11.65
C PHE A 4 -10.63 -9.97 -13.05
N VAL A 5 -10.66 -8.70 -13.46
CA VAL A 5 -10.95 -8.33 -14.85
C VAL A 5 -9.71 -8.55 -15.71
N ASP A 6 -8.54 -8.11 -15.22
CA ASP A 6 -7.24 -8.28 -15.85
C ASP A 6 -6.10 -8.33 -14.81
N GLY A 7 -4.86 -8.45 -15.29
CA GLY A 7 -3.66 -8.51 -14.44
C GLY A 7 -3.11 -7.15 -13.98
N SER A 8 -3.63 -6.03 -14.48
CA SER A 8 -3.21 -4.68 -14.07
C SER A 8 -3.93 -4.19 -12.82
N GLY A 9 -5.08 -4.81 -12.49
CA GLY A 9 -5.98 -4.36 -11.43
C GLY A 9 -7.01 -3.33 -11.90
N GLY A 10 -7.16 -3.14 -13.22
CA GLY A 10 -8.17 -2.27 -13.81
C GLY A 10 -9.60 -2.84 -13.71
N GLY A 11 -10.58 -1.97 -14.00
CA GLY A 11 -11.99 -2.30 -13.95
C GLY A 11 -12.50 -2.61 -12.53
N ASP A 12 -13.67 -3.23 -12.45
CA ASP A 12 -14.30 -3.61 -11.16
C ASP A 12 -13.67 -4.88 -10.56
N THR A 13 -12.34 -4.94 -10.54
CA THR A 13 -11.56 -5.99 -9.89
C THR A 13 -11.73 -5.91 -8.37
N THR A 14 -11.89 -7.05 -7.70
CA THR A 14 -12.05 -7.11 -6.24
C THR A 14 -11.18 -8.21 -5.64
N ALA A 15 -10.68 -7.99 -4.42
CA ALA A 15 -10.04 -9.01 -3.60
C ALA A 15 -10.25 -8.67 -2.12
N THR A 16 -10.43 -9.69 -1.27
CA THR A 16 -10.40 -9.49 0.18
C THR A 16 -8.97 -9.31 0.66
N ASN A 17 -8.77 -8.58 1.76
CA ASN A 17 -7.44 -8.45 2.37
C ASN A 17 -6.82 -9.83 2.65
N LYS A 18 -7.63 -10.78 3.14
CA LYS A 18 -7.20 -12.16 3.38
C LYS A 18 -6.62 -12.82 2.12
N ALA A 19 -7.31 -12.71 0.99
CA ALA A 19 -6.83 -13.33 -0.26
C ALA A 19 -5.47 -12.77 -0.70
N VAL A 20 -5.28 -11.45 -0.56
CA VAL A 20 -4.02 -10.79 -0.92
C VAL A 20 -2.91 -11.17 0.06
N THR A 21 -3.19 -11.16 1.37
CA THR A 21 -2.19 -11.53 2.38
C THR A 21 -1.82 -13.00 2.32
N ASP A 22 -2.77 -13.91 2.06
CA ASP A 22 -2.47 -15.33 1.85
C ASP A 22 -1.53 -15.52 0.64
N TRP A 23 -1.78 -14.81 -0.47
CA TRP A 23 -0.92 -14.90 -1.65
C TRP A 23 0.48 -14.33 -1.39
N LEU A 24 0.58 -13.20 -0.70
CA LEU A 24 1.87 -12.61 -0.31
C LEU A 24 2.65 -13.52 0.65
N ASP A 25 1.96 -14.19 1.57
CA ASP A 25 2.56 -15.19 2.48
C ASP A 25 3.08 -16.40 1.69
N ILE A 26 2.27 -16.96 0.78
CA ILE A 26 2.70 -18.04 -0.13
C ILE A 26 3.94 -17.63 -0.93
N MET A 27 3.99 -16.40 -1.44
CA MET A 27 5.10 -15.87 -2.23
C MET A 27 6.41 -15.83 -1.44
N THR A 28 6.38 -15.64 -0.12
CA THR A 28 7.60 -15.64 0.72
C THR A 28 8.38 -16.94 0.66
N GLY A 29 7.70 -18.07 0.42
CA GLY A 29 8.32 -19.39 0.30
C GLY A 29 8.71 -19.79 -1.12
N GLN A 30 8.49 -18.93 -2.13
CA GLN A 30 8.73 -19.29 -3.52
C GLN A 30 10.15 -18.94 -3.99
N PRO A 31 10.74 -19.70 -4.93
CA PRO A 31 12.07 -19.40 -5.49
C PRO A 31 12.29 -17.94 -5.98
N PRO A 32 11.32 -17.24 -6.59
CA PRO A 32 11.52 -15.87 -7.05
C PRO A 32 11.29 -14.80 -5.96
N PHE A 33 11.09 -15.16 -4.68
CA PHE A 33 10.73 -14.21 -3.63
C PHE A 33 11.69 -13.01 -3.55
N ASP A 34 13.00 -13.24 -3.56
CA ASP A 34 13.98 -12.15 -3.44
C ASP A 34 13.83 -11.12 -4.57
N ALA A 35 13.61 -11.59 -5.80
CA ALA A 35 13.39 -10.72 -6.95
C ALA A 35 12.01 -10.01 -6.87
N PHE A 36 10.98 -10.71 -6.39
CA PHE A 36 9.66 -10.14 -6.17
C PHE A 36 9.70 -9.03 -5.12
N PHE A 37 10.31 -9.29 -3.96
CA PHE A 37 10.45 -8.35 -2.85
C PHE A 37 11.27 -7.11 -3.27
N ALA A 38 12.38 -7.31 -3.98
CA ALA A 38 13.23 -6.22 -4.47
C ALA A 38 12.55 -5.35 -5.54
N ALA A 39 11.48 -5.84 -6.18
CA ALA A 39 10.73 -5.07 -7.18
C ALA A 39 9.62 -4.19 -6.56
N LEU A 40 9.33 -4.33 -5.26
CA LEU A 40 8.32 -3.52 -4.59
C LEU A 40 8.85 -2.11 -4.29
N PRO A 41 8.05 -1.06 -4.53
CA PRO A 41 8.36 0.29 -4.06
C PRO A 41 8.62 0.34 -2.56
N ILE A 42 9.51 1.24 -2.16
CA ILE A 42 9.98 1.38 -0.78
C ILE A 42 9.49 2.71 -0.19
N LEU A 43 8.82 2.65 0.96
CA LEU A 43 8.21 3.80 1.63
C LEU A 43 9.20 4.92 1.92
N GLY A 44 8.91 6.12 1.40
CA GLY A 44 9.73 7.32 1.53
C GLY A 44 11.08 7.27 0.80
N VAL A 45 11.29 6.26 -0.07
CA VAL A 45 12.56 6.04 -0.76
C VAL A 45 12.39 6.07 -2.28
N ASP A 46 11.51 5.25 -2.86
CA ASP A 46 11.43 5.13 -4.32
C ASP A 46 10.04 4.74 -4.86
N GLY A 47 9.97 4.63 -6.19
CA GLY A 47 8.78 4.20 -6.91
C GLY A 47 7.55 5.04 -6.58
N SER A 48 6.41 4.37 -6.47
CA SER A 48 5.13 5.02 -6.15
C SER A 48 4.95 5.37 -4.67
N LEU A 49 5.94 5.10 -3.83
CA LEU A 49 5.94 5.46 -2.40
C LEU A 49 7.01 6.52 -2.04
N GLY A 50 7.82 6.96 -2.99
CA GLY A 50 8.95 7.87 -2.72
C GLY A 50 8.53 9.25 -2.22
N PHE A 51 7.31 9.69 -2.52
CA PHE A 51 6.77 10.96 -2.04
C PHE A 51 6.01 10.85 -0.71
N VAL A 52 5.82 9.63 -0.19
CA VAL A 52 5.08 9.38 1.05
C VAL A 52 6.03 9.56 2.23
N THR A 53 5.96 10.71 2.89
CA THR A 53 6.95 11.17 3.88
C THR A 53 6.35 11.84 5.10
N ASP A 54 5.04 12.07 5.17
CA ASP A 54 4.43 12.82 6.28
C ASP A 54 4.64 12.16 7.64
N PHE A 55 4.72 10.83 7.67
CA PHE A 55 5.06 10.08 8.88
C PHE A 55 6.42 10.48 9.47
N GLU A 56 7.35 11.04 8.69
CA GLU A 56 8.66 11.51 9.18
C GLU A 56 8.54 12.75 10.08
N GLN A 57 7.40 13.45 10.06
CA GLN A 57 7.12 14.58 10.96
C GLN A 57 6.96 14.12 12.43
N ASP A 58 6.54 12.87 12.66
CA ASP A 58 6.56 12.24 13.98
C ASP A 58 7.91 11.52 14.18
N PRO A 59 8.78 11.99 15.09
CA PRO A 59 10.09 11.37 15.33
C PRO A 59 10.00 9.91 15.78
N THR A 60 8.87 9.47 16.32
CA THR A 60 8.65 8.07 16.73
C THR A 60 8.38 7.14 15.54
N LEU A 61 8.00 7.70 14.40
CA LEU A 61 7.62 7.00 13.17
C LEU A 61 8.68 7.14 12.05
N ALA A 62 9.51 8.19 12.08
CA ALA A 62 10.49 8.48 11.03
C ALA A 62 11.42 7.30 10.67
N GLY A 63 11.68 6.38 11.60
CA GLY A 63 12.46 5.17 11.35
C GLY A 63 11.81 4.14 10.42
N ALA A 64 10.53 4.31 10.05
CA ALA A 64 9.84 3.45 9.09
C ALA A 64 10.26 3.68 7.64
N LYS A 65 10.96 4.80 7.34
CA LYS A 65 11.50 5.08 6.01
C LYS A 65 12.43 3.93 5.58
N GLY A 66 12.18 3.35 4.41
CA GLY A 66 12.96 2.21 3.94
C GLY A 66 12.56 0.84 4.52
N GLN A 67 11.54 0.76 5.39
CA GLN A 67 11.17 -0.47 6.11
C GLN A 67 9.88 -1.12 5.58
N VAL A 68 9.18 -0.42 4.69
CA VAL A 68 7.91 -0.88 4.10
C VAL A 68 8.11 -1.04 2.60
N HIS A 69 7.94 -2.27 2.13
CA HIS A 69 8.04 -2.66 0.72
C HIS A 69 6.65 -3.04 0.24
N ALA A 70 6.01 -2.18 -0.55
CA ALA A 70 4.63 -2.41 -0.95
C ALA A 70 4.31 -1.89 -2.34
N LYS A 71 3.53 -2.67 -3.07
CA LYS A 71 2.92 -2.22 -4.31
C LYS A 71 1.71 -1.36 -3.98
N THR A 72 1.64 -0.21 -4.65
CA THR A 72 0.47 0.65 -4.57
C THR A 72 -0.57 0.30 -5.63
N GLY A 73 -1.85 0.49 -5.32
CA GLY A 73 -2.97 0.45 -6.27
C GLY A 73 -3.79 1.74 -6.15
N THR A 74 -4.24 2.29 -7.27
CA THR A 74 -5.17 3.42 -7.27
C THR A 74 -6.14 3.24 -8.42
N PHE A 75 -7.42 3.12 -8.09
CA PHE A 75 -8.51 3.08 -9.04
C PHE A 75 -9.48 4.22 -8.72
N ALA A 76 -9.61 5.14 -9.67
CA ALA A 76 -10.51 6.28 -9.57
C ALA A 76 -11.55 6.19 -10.68
N ALA A 77 -12.79 6.53 -10.36
CA ALA A 77 -13.88 6.66 -11.31
C ALA A 77 -14.57 7.99 -11.05
N GLY A 78 -14.87 8.75 -12.09
CA GLY A 78 -15.53 10.04 -11.96
C GLY A 78 -16.22 10.44 -13.25
N ASP A 79 -17.17 11.36 -13.11
CA ASP A 79 -17.84 12.03 -14.21
C ASP A 79 -17.83 13.55 -13.97
N GLU A 80 -18.63 14.30 -14.71
CA GLU A 80 -18.72 15.76 -14.57
C GLU A 80 -19.15 16.22 -13.16
N SER A 81 -19.73 15.32 -12.35
CA SER A 81 -20.20 15.61 -10.99
C SER A 81 -19.14 15.40 -9.90
N GLY A 82 -18.01 14.77 -10.21
CA GLY A 82 -16.89 14.61 -9.28
C GLY A 82 -16.07 13.34 -9.49
N LEU A 83 -15.04 13.17 -8.66
CA LEU A 83 -14.12 12.04 -8.70
C LEU A 83 -14.25 11.19 -7.43
N LEU A 84 -14.36 9.88 -7.61
CA LEU A 84 -14.44 8.89 -6.53
C LEU A 84 -13.22 7.98 -6.61
N ILE A 85 -12.41 7.95 -5.56
CA ILE A 85 -11.39 6.92 -5.38
C ILE A 85 -12.11 5.63 -5.02
N LYS A 86 -12.28 4.75 -6.01
CA LYS A 86 -12.92 3.44 -5.85
C LYS A 86 -12.09 2.54 -4.96
N GLY A 87 -10.76 2.60 -5.12
CA GLY A 87 -9.82 1.91 -4.25
C GLY A 87 -8.44 2.57 -4.30
N GLN A 88 -7.82 2.72 -3.15
CA GLN A 88 -6.40 3.01 -3.02
C GLN A 88 -5.84 2.04 -1.97
N ALA A 89 -4.64 1.51 -2.20
CA ALA A 89 -4.14 0.39 -1.41
C ALA A 89 -2.62 0.28 -1.42
N PHE A 90 -2.06 -0.19 -0.30
CA PHE A 90 -0.70 -0.71 -0.18
C PHE A 90 -0.72 -2.22 0.13
N GLY A 91 -0.02 -3.01 -0.68
CA GLY A 91 0.12 -4.46 -0.48
C GLY A 91 1.56 -4.92 -0.54
N GLY A 92 2.04 -5.61 0.51
CA GLY A 92 3.40 -6.12 0.56
C GLY A 92 3.84 -6.50 1.97
N TYR A 93 5.01 -6.00 2.37
CA TYR A 93 5.70 -6.41 3.58
C TYR A 93 6.21 -5.22 4.40
N ILE A 94 6.32 -5.43 5.72
CA ILE A 94 6.91 -4.47 6.65
C ILE A 94 7.98 -5.18 7.46
N ASP A 95 9.23 -4.70 7.39
CA ASP A 95 10.30 -5.11 8.30
C ASP A 95 10.22 -4.26 9.57
N THR A 96 9.54 -4.79 10.59
CA THR A 96 9.14 -4.00 11.75
C THR A 96 10.31 -3.69 12.68
N LYS A 97 10.10 -2.70 13.55
CA LYS A 97 11.07 -2.26 14.54
C LYS A 97 11.50 -3.37 15.50
N SER A 98 10.62 -4.33 15.79
CA SER A 98 10.97 -5.50 16.62
C SER A 98 11.81 -6.56 15.90
N GLY A 99 12.01 -6.43 14.58
CA GLY A 99 12.71 -7.39 13.75
C GLY A 99 11.82 -8.48 13.14
N ARG A 100 10.49 -8.35 13.21
CA ARG A 100 9.55 -9.25 12.53
C ARG A 100 9.24 -8.74 11.13
N ARG A 101 9.05 -9.64 10.17
CA ARG A 101 8.47 -9.30 8.87
C ARG A 101 6.96 -9.54 8.90
N LEU A 102 6.17 -8.50 8.67
CA LEU A 102 4.73 -8.63 8.48
C LEU A 102 4.42 -8.80 6.99
N VAL A 103 3.41 -9.61 6.71
CA VAL A 103 2.65 -9.56 5.46
C VAL A 103 1.45 -8.64 5.70
N TYR A 104 1.23 -7.64 4.84
CA TYR A 104 0.15 -6.68 5.05
C TYR A 104 -0.55 -6.25 3.76
N GLN A 105 -1.81 -5.87 3.93
CA GLN A 105 -2.65 -5.26 2.93
C GLN A 105 -3.47 -4.16 3.61
N LEU A 106 -3.28 -2.91 3.19
CA LEU A 106 -4.04 -1.74 3.60
C LEU A 106 -4.83 -1.24 2.40
N VAL A 107 -6.13 -0.97 2.58
CA VAL A 107 -7.03 -0.57 1.50
C VAL A 107 -8.02 0.46 2.02
N VAL A 108 -8.18 1.53 1.27
CA VAL A 108 -9.25 2.52 1.43
C VAL A 108 -10.12 2.51 0.16
N ASN A 109 -11.44 2.41 0.33
CA ASN A 109 -12.38 2.36 -0.79
C ASN A 109 -13.43 3.47 -0.70
N ASN A 110 -13.95 3.88 -1.85
CA ASN A 110 -15.08 4.80 -2.02
C ASN A 110 -14.89 6.16 -1.33
N VAL A 111 -13.72 6.79 -1.52
CA VAL A 111 -13.45 8.13 -1.00
C VAL A 111 -13.78 9.17 -2.08
N PRO A 112 -14.82 10.00 -1.89
CA PRO A 112 -15.08 11.11 -2.79
C PRO A 112 -14.00 12.18 -2.60
N ILE A 113 -13.45 12.65 -3.72
CA ILE A 113 -12.47 13.74 -3.72
C ILE A 113 -12.90 14.84 -4.69
N THR A 114 -12.64 16.07 -4.30
CA THR A 114 -12.91 17.28 -5.09
C THR A 114 -11.61 17.92 -5.61
N ASP A 115 -10.46 17.48 -5.11
CA ASP A 115 -9.14 17.96 -5.51
C ASP A 115 -8.11 16.82 -5.51
N PHE A 116 -7.11 16.91 -6.38
CA PHE A 116 -6.09 15.88 -6.52
C PHE A 116 -5.19 15.77 -5.28
N ASN A 117 -4.98 16.84 -4.51
CA ASN A 117 -4.16 16.76 -3.30
C ASN A 117 -4.79 15.82 -2.27
N GLN A 118 -6.12 15.65 -2.26
CA GLN A 118 -6.79 14.70 -1.37
C GLN A 118 -6.41 13.25 -1.67
N LEU A 119 -6.07 12.91 -2.93
CA LEU A 119 -5.49 11.60 -3.23
C LEU A 119 -4.10 11.46 -2.61
N LEU A 120 -3.29 12.52 -2.67
CA LEU A 120 -1.97 12.51 -2.04
C LEU A 120 -2.10 12.37 -0.52
N ASP A 121 -3.06 13.05 0.10
CA ASP A 121 -3.35 12.93 1.53
C ASP A 121 -3.69 11.47 1.92
N ILE A 122 -4.51 10.77 1.11
CA ILE A 122 -4.80 9.34 1.33
C ILE A 122 -3.50 8.50 1.31
N PHE A 123 -2.58 8.77 0.37
CA PHE A 123 -1.27 8.11 0.35
C PHE A 123 -0.44 8.40 1.60
N GLN A 124 -0.45 9.65 2.09
CA GLN A 124 0.27 10.04 3.31
C GLN A 124 -0.32 9.39 4.56
N ASP A 125 -1.65 9.29 4.65
CA ASP A 125 -2.35 8.61 5.72
C ASP A 125 -2.02 7.10 5.74
N GLU A 126 -2.07 6.44 4.59
CA GLU A 126 -1.67 5.03 4.49
C GLU A 126 -0.20 4.82 4.88
N GLY A 127 0.71 5.70 4.44
CA GLY A 127 2.11 5.67 4.84
C GLY A 127 2.30 5.83 6.35
N THR A 128 1.53 6.71 6.97
CA THR A 128 1.54 6.92 8.42
C THR A 128 1.03 5.69 9.16
N ILE A 129 -0.04 5.04 8.69
CA ILE A 129 -0.53 3.78 9.24
C ILE A 129 0.52 2.67 9.09
N SER A 130 1.17 2.55 7.93
CA SER A 130 2.27 1.60 7.72
C SER A 130 3.45 1.86 8.68
N ALA A 131 3.78 3.13 8.95
CA ALA A 131 4.81 3.49 9.92
C ALA A 131 4.42 3.14 11.37
N ILE A 132 3.13 3.29 11.73
CA ILE A 132 2.60 2.85 13.03
C ILE A 132 2.72 1.33 13.16
N LEU A 133 2.35 0.57 12.12
CA LEU A 133 2.50 -0.88 12.10
C LEU A 133 3.96 -1.32 12.23
N TRP A 134 4.88 -0.61 11.56
CA TRP A 134 6.33 -0.81 11.72
C TRP A 134 6.78 -0.61 13.17
N ARG A 135 6.32 0.45 13.84
CA ARG A 135 6.73 0.78 15.22
C ARG A 135 6.20 -0.23 16.23
N ASP A 136 4.95 -0.64 16.09
CA ASP A 136 4.18 -1.32 17.13
C ASP A 136 4.20 -2.85 17.03
N ASN A 137 4.87 -3.42 16.02
CA ASN A 137 5.00 -4.86 15.83
C ASN A 137 6.44 -5.32 15.77
#